data_AF-A0A7I8D545-F1
#
_entry.id   AF-A0A7I8D545-F1
#
_cell.length_a   1.000
_cell.length_b   1.000
_cell.length_c   1.000
_cell.angle_alpha   90.00
_cell.angle_beta   90.00
_cell.angle_gamma   90.00
#
_symmetry.space_group_name_H-M   'P 1'
#
loop_
_entity.id
_entity.type
_entity.pdbx_description
1 polymer ?
#
loop_
_entity_poly.entity_id
_entity_poly.type
_entity_poly.pdbx_seq_one_letter_code
_entity_poly.pdbx_strand_id
1 'polypeptide(L)'
;MKNKVCTAIATLMLFIPWTIFPLRTFDWALESPVAEIIVYSYATFMILSGIFSILSYTKGKVKNKWMQVCTVINGIYAVGAIAMIGLVLSNLF
;
A
#
# COMPACT_ATOMS: atom_id res chain seq x y z
N MET A 1 -16.49 2.42 -18.69
CA MET A 1 -16.32 3.18 -17.42
C MET A 1 -15.42 2.47 -16.40
N LYS A 2 -15.49 1.14 -16.29
CA LYS A 2 -14.64 0.32 -15.40
C LYS A 2 -13.16 0.69 -15.38
N ASN A 3 -12.56 0.95 -16.55
CA ASN A 3 -11.14 1.34 -16.66
C ASN A 3 -10.82 2.63 -15.89
N LYS A 4 -11.70 3.66 -15.98
CA LYS A 4 -11.50 4.93 -15.28
C LYS A 4 -11.66 4.76 -13.76
N VAL A 5 -12.62 3.94 -13.33
CA VAL A 5 -12.87 3.67 -11.91
C VAL A 5 -11.72 2.91 -11.27
N CYS A 6 -11.26 1.80 -11.88
CA CYS A 6 -10.13 1.04 -11.35
C CYS A 6 -8.86 1.89 -11.27
N THR A 7 -8.60 2.70 -12.29
CA THR A 7 -7.46 3.61 -12.32
C THR A 7 -7.59 4.71 -11.25
N ALA A 8 -8.77 5.28 -11.05
CA ALA A 8 -9.01 6.26 -9.99
C ALA A 8 -8.80 5.67 -8.59
N ILE A 9 -9.34 4.47 -8.32
CA ILE A 9 -9.14 3.75 -7.05
C ILE A 9 -7.65 3.46 -6.83
N ALA A 10 -6.95 2.92 -7.85
CA ALA A 10 -5.53 2.63 -7.74
C ALA A 10 -4.68 3.89 -7.51
N THR A 11 -5.12 5.03 -8.05
CA THR A 11 -4.49 6.34 -7.83
C THR A 11 -4.67 6.81 -6.38
N LEU A 12 -5.89 6.73 -5.83
CA LEU A 12 -6.15 7.09 -4.42
C LEU A 12 -5.33 6.22 -3.46
N MET A 13 -5.19 4.92 -3.78
CA MET A 13 -4.37 3.99 -3.02
C MET A 13 -2.88 4.37 -3.00
N LEU A 14 -2.38 5.18 -3.93
CA LEU A 14 -1.00 5.67 -3.90
C LEU A 14 -0.74 6.64 -2.76
N PHE A 15 -1.74 7.47 -2.41
CA PHE A 15 -1.57 8.56 -1.46
C PHE A 15 -1.76 8.10 -0.01
N ILE A 16 -2.60 7.08 0.21
CA ILE A 16 -2.91 6.58 1.55
C ILE A 16 -1.64 6.16 2.31
N PRO A 17 -0.69 5.38 1.75
CA PRO A 17 0.53 5.02 2.46
C PRO A 17 1.33 6.21 2.99
N TRP A 18 1.30 7.35 2.30
CA TRP A 18 2.03 8.56 2.72
C TRP A 18 1.40 9.28 3.90
N THR A 19 0.13 9.01 4.22
CA THR A 19 -0.52 9.64 5.39
C THR A 19 0.04 9.12 6.71
N ILE A 20 0.84 8.05 6.70
CA ILE A 20 1.55 7.57 7.89
C ILE A 20 2.56 8.59 8.43
N PHE A 21 3.20 9.37 7.54
CA PHE A 21 4.20 10.36 7.95
C PHE A 21 3.61 11.47 8.83
N PRO A 22 2.56 12.20 8.40
CA PRO A 22 1.91 13.17 9.28
C PRO A 22 1.18 12.50 10.45
N LEU A 23 0.65 11.29 10.30
CA LEU A 23 -0.01 10.60 11.42
C LEU A 23 0.98 10.29 12.57
N ARG A 24 2.23 9.96 12.24
CA ARG A 24 3.27 9.65 13.22
C ARG A 24 3.99 10.87 13.78
N THR A 25 3.51 12.10 13.51
CA THR A 25 3.96 13.29 14.25
C THR A 25 3.22 13.48 15.58
N PHE A 26 2.16 12.71 15.82
CA PHE A 26 1.42 12.75 17.08
C PHE A 26 1.99 11.73 18.08
N ASP A 27 2.21 12.15 19.32
CA ASP A 27 2.84 11.31 20.35
C ASP A 27 2.06 10.00 20.60
N TRP A 28 0.73 10.09 20.67
CA TRP A 28 -0.14 8.91 20.88
C TRP A 28 -0.02 7.86 19.76
N ALA A 29 0.35 8.27 18.54
CA ALA A 29 0.52 7.37 17.40
C ALA A 29 1.89 6.66 17.42
N LEU A 30 2.79 7.06 18.32
CA LEU A 30 4.12 6.48 18.52
C LEU A 30 4.18 5.55 19.73
N GLU A 31 3.19 5.61 20.62
CA GLU A 31 3.11 4.76 21.81
C GLU A 31 2.65 3.33 21.46
N SER A 32 3.24 2.32 22.12
CA SER A 32 2.75 0.93 22.03
C SER A 32 1.47 0.78 22.87
N PRO A 33 0.45 0.04 22.40
CA PRO A 33 0.41 -0.81 21.20
C PRO A 33 -0.04 -0.07 19.91
N VAL A 34 -0.38 1.21 20.01
CA VAL A 34 -1.00 1.97 18.92
C VAL A 34 -0.07 2.08 17.70
N ALA A 35 1.21 2.33 17.91
CA ALA A 35 2.21 2.43 16.86
C ALA A 35 2.28 1.17 15.99
N GLU A 36 2.29 0.00 16.63
CA GLU A 36 2.32 -1.30 15.95
C GLU A 36 1.07 -1.52 15.11
N ILE A 37 -0.11 -1.25 15.70
CA ILE A 37 -1.40 -1.37 14.99
C ILE A 37 -1.42 -0.46 13.76
N ILE A 38 -0.97 0.78 13.89
CA ILE A 38 -0.87 1.72 12.76
C ILE A 38 0.05 1.13 11.69
N VAL A 39 1.28 0.74 12.03
CA VAL A 39 2.24 0.22 11.05
C VAL A 39 1.69 -1.03 10.34
N TYR A 40 1.14 -2.00 11.08
CA TYR A 40 0.59 -3.23 10.49
C TYR A 40 -0.66 -2.99 9.63
N SER A 41 -1.52 -2.04 10.01
CA SER A 41 -2.68 -1.66 9.20
C SER A 41 -2.27 -1.05 7.85
N TYR A 42 -1.27 -0.17 7.86
CA TYR A 42 -0.70 0.40 6.63
C TYR A 42 0.02 -0.66 5.80
N ALA A 43 0.77 -1.57 6.42
CA ALA A 43 1.41 -2.69 5.73
C ALA A 43 0.40 -3.58 5.01
N THR A 44 -0.70 -3.92 5.70
CA THR A 44 -1.80 -4.71 5.12
C THR A 44 -2.45 -3.95 3.95
N PHE A 45 -2.72 -2.66 4.12
CA PHE A 45 -3.26 -1.82 3.04
C PHE A 45 -2.35 -1.78 1.81
N MET A 46 -1.04 -1.60 2.01
CA MET A 46 -0.04 -1.59 0.92
C MET A 46 0.01 -2.91 0.15
N ILE A 47 -0.12 -4.05 0.84
CA ILE A 47 -0.16 -5.36 0.18
C ILE A 47 -1.44 -5.49 -0.65
N LEU A 48 -2.59 -5.14 -0.07
CA LEU A 48 -3.88 -5.21 -0.76
C LEU A 48 -3.93 -4.26 -1.96
N SER A 49 -3.36 -3.06 -1.87
CA SER A 49 -3.32 -2.11 -2.99
C SER A 49 -2.45 -2.61 -4.14
N GLY A 50 -1.31 -3.25 -3.84
CA GLY A 50 -0.47 -3.91 -4.84
C GLY A 50 -1.22 -5.03 -5.56
N ILE A 51 -1.85 -5.93 -4.80
CA ILE A 51 -2.66 -7.03 -5.35
C ILE A 51 -3.78 -6.48 -6.23
N PHE A 52 -4.55 -5.50 -5.73
CA PHE A 52 -5.64 -4.87 -6.47
C PHE A 52 -5.16 -4.26 -7.79
N SER A 53 -4.04 -3.53 -7.76
CA SER A 53 -3.50 -2.86 -8.94
C SER A 53 -3.01 -3.86 -9.98
N ILE A 54 -2.30 -4.91 -9.56
CA ILE A 54 -1.83 -6.00 -10.44
C ILE A 54 -3.02 -6.72 -11.08
N LEU A 55 -4.04 -7.09 -10.29
CA LEU A 55 -5.23 -7.77 -10.80
C LEU A 55 -6.01 -6.89 -11.78
N SER A 56 -6.16 -5.60 -11.48
CA SER A 56 -6.80 -4.63 -12.36
C SER A 56 -6.04 -4.45 -13.69
N TYR A 57 -4.70 -4.43 -13.64
CA TYR A 57 -3.86 -4.32 -14.84
C TYR A 57 -3.83 -5.61 -15.68
N THR A 58 -3.77 -6.77 -15.04
CA THR A 58 -3.64 -8.08 -15.72
C THR A 58 -4.99 -8.66 -16.11
N LYS A 59 -5.80 -9.08 -15.13
CA LYS A 59 -7.12 -9.71 -15.33
C LYS A 59 -8.19 -8.69 -15.72
N GLY A 60 -8.15 -7.49 -15.14
CA GLY A 60 -9.08 -6.39 -15.45
C GLY A 60 -8.84 -5.75 -16.82
N LYS A 61 -7.71 -6.07 -17.49
CA LYS A 61 -7.28 -5.52 -18.79
C LYS A 61 -7.26 -3.98 -18.83
N VAL A 62 -7.07 -3.32 -17.70
CA VAL A 62 -6.95 -1.86 -17.61
C VAL A 62 -5.52 -1.46 -17.98
N LYS A 63 -5.23 -1.36 -19.28
CA LYS A 63 -3.86 -1.17 -19.82
C LYS A 63 -3.48 0.27 -20.16
N ASN A 64 -4.14 1.26 -19.56
CA ASN A 64 -3.75 2.66 -19.79
C ASN A 64 -2.42 2.99 -19.07
N LYS A 65 -1.68 3.97 -19.58
CA LYS A 65 -0.34 4.33 -19.07
C LYS A 65 -0.35 4.72 -17.60
N TRP A 66 -1.39 5.41 -17.14
CA TRP A 66 -1.50 5.82 -15.75
C TRP A 66 -1.71 4.62 -14.80
N MET A 67 -2.53 3.64 -15.21
CA MET A 67 -2.70 2.38 -14.49
C MET A 67 -1.40 1.58 -14.41
N GLN A 68 -0.59 1.60 -15.47
CA GLN A 68 0.73 0.97 -15.45
C GLN A 68 1.62 1.58 -14.36
N VAL A 69 1.67 2.92 -14.29
CA VAL A 69 2.40 3.64 -13.23
C VAL A 69 1.86 3.29 -11.84
N CYS A 70 0.53 3.35 -11.65
CA CYS A 70 -0.10 2.97 -10.38
C CYS A 70 0.25 1.54 -9.95
N THR A 71 0.30 0.61 -10.90
CA THR A 71 0.62 -0.80 -10.65
C THR A 71 2.07 -0.97 -10.20
N VAL A 72 3.01 -0.26 -10.82
CA VAL A 72 4.42 -0.32 -10.42
C VAL A 72 4.59 0.24 -9.01
N ILE A 73 4.01 1.42 -8.72
CA ILE A 73 4.19 2.07 -7.41
C ILE A 73 3.51 1.26 -6.29
N ASN A 74 2.23 0.88 -6.44
CA ASN A 74 1.57 0.03 -5.46
C ASN A 74 2.26 -1.34 -5.31
N GLY A 75 2.87 -1.86 -6.38
CA GLY A 75 3.70 -3.06 -6.32
C GLY A 75 4.94 -2.89 -5.44
N ILE A 76 5.65 -1.77 -5.56
CA ILE A 76 6.80 -1.43 -4.69
C ILE A 76 6.35 -1.34 -3.23
N TYR A 77 5.20 -0.70 -2.96
CA TYR A 77 4.65 -0.63 -1.60
C TYR A 77 4.35 -2.01 -1.03
N ALA A 78 3.71 -2.89 -1.81
CA ALA A 78 3.40 -4.26 -1.39
C ALA A 78 4.68 -5.06 -1.07
N VAL A 79 5.69 -5.00 -1.94
CA VAL A 79 6.96 -5.70 -1.71
C VAL A 79 7.68 -5.15 -0.48
N GLY A 80 7.72 -3.83 -0.30
CA GLY A 80 8.30 -3.20 0.88
C GLY A 80 7.60 -3.61 2.17
N ALA A 81 6.27 -3.66 2.16
CA ALA A 81 5.47 -4.11 3.30
C ALA A 81 5.74 -5.60 3.64
N ILE A 82 5.77 -6.48 2.63
CA ILE A 82 6.08 -7.91 2.81
C ILE A 82 7.49 -8.08 3.37
N ALA A 83 8.48 -7.34 2.85
CA ALA A 83 9.85 -7.39 3.33
C ALA A 83 9.95 -6.96 4.79
N MET A 84 9.30 -5.86 5.19
CA MET A 84 9.24 -5.44 6.60
C MET A 84 8.63 -6.53 7.49
N ILE A 85 7.49 -7.11 7.10
CA ILE A 85 6.86 -8.18 7.88
C ILE A 85 7.79 -9.39 7.99
N GLY A 86 8.45 -9.79 6.90
CA GLY A 86 9.40 -10.90 6.90
C GLY A 86 10.59 -10.66 7.83
N LEU A 87 11.09 -9.42 7.90
CA LEU A 87 12.16 -9.04 8.82
C LEU A 87 11.72 -9.12 10.29
N VAL A 88 10.50 -8.67 10.60
CA VAL A 88 9.92 -8.80 11.96
C VAL A 88 9.75 -10.26 12.33
N LEU A 89 9.18 -11.09 11.44
CA LEU A 89 8.95 -12.51 11.72
C LEU A 89 10.23 -13.33 11.87
N SER A 90 11.33 -12.88 11.26
CA SER A 90 12.64 -13.54 11.37
C SER A 90 13.46 -13.10 12.58
N ASN A 91 12.93 -12.22 13.44
CA ASN A 91 13.66 -11.59 14.55
C ASN A 91 14.97 -10.92 14.08
N LEU A 92 15.01 -10.43 12.85
CA LEU A 92 16.13 -9.63 12.33
C LEU A 92 16.05 -8.17 12.81
N PHE A 93 15.11 -7.85 13.70
CA PHE A 93 14.84 -6.58 14.35
C PHE A 93 14.42 -6.78 15.80
#